data_AF-A0A8J6NTS9-F1
#
_entry.id   AF-A0A8J6NTS9-F1
#
_cell.length_a   1.000
_cell.length_b   1.000
_cell.length_c   1.000
_cell.angle_alpha   90.00
_cell.angle_beta   90.00
_cell.angle_gamma   90.00
#
_symmetry.space_group_name_H-M   'P 1'
#
loop_
_entity.id
_entity.type
_entity.pdbx_description
1 polymer ?
#
loop_
_entity_poly.entity_id
_entity_poly.type
_entity_poly.pdbx_seq_one_letter_code
_entity_poly.pdbx_strand_id
1 'polypeptide(L)'
;MLAVITGEMTRGEIQERLGLKDEKHFRENYQQVGVKLGLIEMTIPGKPRSSLQKYRLTPKGKAVIDAQHTDDTERGAAVDE
;
A
#
# COMPACT_ATOMS: atom_id res chain seq x y z
N MET A 1 1.49 1.45 4.80
CA MET A 1 1.21 1.90 3.40
C MET A 1 0.21 1.01 2.70
N LEU A 2 0.45 -0.31 2.55
CA LEU A 2 -0.47 -1.19 1.81
C LEU A 2 -1.91 -1.16 2.35
N ALA A 3 -2.07 -1.16 3.68
CA ALA A 3 -3.37 -1.16 4.34
C ALA A 3 -4.27 0.06 4.02
N VAL A 4 -3.71 1.18 3.54
CA VAL A 4 -4.54 2.36 3.18
C VAL A 4 -5.03 2.33 1.74
N ILE A 5 -4.49 1.44 0.90
CA ILE A 5 -4.83 1.37 -0.52
C ILE A 5 -6.09 0.52 -0.66
N THR A 6 -7.20 1.18 -1.02
CA THR A 6 -8.50 0.53 -1.25
C THR A 6 -8.94 0.78 -2.69
N GLY A 7 -9.23 -0.29 -3.44
CA GLY A 7 -9.54 -0.18 -4.86
C GLY A 7 -8.39 0.41 -5.69
N GLU A 8 -8.69 1.42 -6.51
CA GLU A 8 -7.72 2.15 -7.33
C GLU A 8 -7.58 3.59 -6.83
N MET A 9 -6.38 3.96 -6.39
CA MET A 9 -6.10 5.27 -5.81
C MET A 9 -4.99 5.97 -6.56
N THR A 10 -5.11 7.27 -6.73
CA THR A 10 -4.03 8.14 -7.18
C THR A 10 -2.94 8.20 -6.11
N ARG A 11 -1.74 8.62 -6.54
CA ARG A 11 -0.63 8.88 -5.62
C ARG A 11 -1.02 9.87 -4.51
N GLY A 12 -1.74 10.93 -4.88
CA GLY A 12 -2.17 11.98 -3.94
C GLY A 12 -3.08 11.42 -2.85
N GLU A 13 -4.08 10.63 -3.22
CA GLU A 13 -5.00 10.01 -2.26
C GLU A 13 -4.27 9.05 -1.31
N ILE A 14 -3.32 8.25 -1.80
CA ILE A 14 -2.53 7.35 -0.95
C ILE A 14 -1.67 8.15 0.03
N GLN A 15 -1.03 9.22 -0.45
CA GLN A 15 -0.17 10.06 0.36
C GLN A 15 -0.98 10.80 1.46
N GLU A 16 -2.15 11.32 1.10
CA GLU A 16 -3.10 11.96 2.02
C GLU A 16 -3.55 11.00 3.12
N ARG A 17 -3.94 9.77 2.74
CA ARG A 17 -4.34 8.72 3.70
C ARG A 17 -3.22 8.31 4.65
N LEU A 18 -1.96 8.47 4.24
CA LEU A 18 -0.80 8.22 5.09
C LEU A 18 -0.40 9.44 5.94
N GLY A 19 -1.04 10.60 5.74
CA GLY A 19 -0.65 11.85 6.41
C GLY A 19 0.74 12.34 6.02
N LEU A 20 1.28 11.90 4.87
CA LEU A 20 2.63 12.25 4.43
C LEU A 20 2.62 13.57 3.66
N LYS A 21 3.54 14.48 4.01
CA LYS A 21 3.70 15.76 3.31
C LYS A 21 4.81 15.72 2.25
N ASP A 22 5.79 14.84 2.42
CA ASP A 22 6.93 14.72 1.51
C ASP A 22 6.63 13.72 0.38
N GLU A 23 6.39 14.27 -0.80
CA GLU A 23 6.16 13.54 -2.03
C GLU A 23 7.36 12.69 -2.46
N LYS A 24 8.58 13.23 -2.34
CA LYS A 24 9.79 12.55 -2.80
C LYS A 24 10.03 11.32 -1.94
N HIS A 25 9.92 11.50 -0.63
CA HIS A 25 10.03 10.41 0.33
C HIS A 25 8.95 9.34 0.09
N PHE A 26 7.70 9.75 -0.16
CA PHE A 26 6.61 8.83 -0.50
C PHE A 26 6.94 7.98 -1.73
N ARG A 27 7.38 8.64 -2.81
CA ARG A 27 7.66 7.97 -4.08
C ARG A 27 8.80 6.95 -3.94
N GLU A 28 9.90 7.35 -3.33
CA GLU A 28 11.14 6.56 -3.27
C GLU A 28 11.02 5.39 -2.28
N ASN A 29 10.37 5.59 -1.13
CA ASN A 29 10.39 4.61 -0.04
C ASN A 29 9.12 3.74 0.03
N TYR A 30 8.02 4.18 -0.56
CA TYR A 30 6.75 3.44 -0.48
C TYR A 30 6.28 3.00 -1.85
N GLN A 31 6.07 3.95 -2.76
CA GLN A 31 5.46 3.65 -4.06
C GLN A 31 6.39 2.78 -4.93
N GLN A 32 7.63 3.22 -5.16
CA GLN A 32 8.59 2.47 -5.98
C GLN A 32 8.95 1.12 -5.37
N VAL A 33 9.11 1.08 -4.04
CA VAL A 33 9.37 -0.16 -3.30
C VAL A 33 8.20 -1.13 -3.46
N GLY A 34 6.96 -0.66 -3.27
CA GLY A 34 5.76 -1.49 -3.43
C GLY A 34 5.58 -2.05 -4.84
N VAL A 35 5.88 -1.25 -5.87
CA VAL A 35 5.86 -1.71 -7.28
C VAL A 35 6.96 -2.73 -7.53
N LYS A 36 8.19 -2.46 -7.08
CA LYS A 36 9.34 -3.37 -7.24
C LYS A 36 9.12 -4.72 -6.55
N LEU A 37 8.47 -4.72 -5.38
CA LEU A 37 8.14 -5.93 -4.64
C LEU A 37 6.89 -6.66 -5.19
N GLY A 38 6.20 -6.06 -6.17
CA GLY A 38 4.96 -6.59 -6.75
C GLY A 38 3.79 -6.59 -5.78
N LEU A 39 3.77 -5.69 -4.80
CA LEU A 39 2.70 -5.55 -3.80
C LEU A 39 1.61 -4.60 -4.29
N ILE A 40 2.00 -3.61 -5.10
CA ILE A 40 1.09 -2.71 -5.81
C ILE A 40 1.47 -2.66 -7.29
N GLU A 41 0.52 -2.30 -8.13
CA GLU A 41 0.73 -2.14 -9.57
C GLU A 41 0.13 -0.84 -10.11
N MET A 42 0.63 -0.41 -11.27
CA MET A 42 0.12 0.73 -12.03
C MET A 42 -1.07 0.30 -12.89
N THR A 43 -2.14 1.09 -12.92
CA THR A 43 -3.28 0.83 -13.81
C THR A 43 -3.01 1.18 -15.27
N ILE A 44 -2.10 2.13 -15.55
CA ILE A 44 -1.69 2.55 -16.91
C ILE A 44 -0.17 2.43 -17.10
N PRO A 45 0.39 1.20 -17.16
CA PRO A 45 1.84 1.00 -17.19
C PRO A 45 2.55 1.65 -18.39
N GLY A 46 1.87 1.81 -19.54
CA GLY A 46 2.42 2.45 -20.73
C GLY A 46 2.51 3.98 -20.65
N LYS A 47 1.84 4.61 -19.67
CA LYS A 47 1.83 6.08 -19.50
C LYS A 47 2.06 6.44 -18.02
N PRO A 48 3.27 6.20 -17.48
CA PRO A 48 3.56 6.37 -16.05
C PRO A 48 3.44 7.82 -15.55
N ARG A 49 3.47 8.80 -16.45
CA ARG A 49 3.28 10.22 -16.14
C ARG A 49 1.85 10.71 -16.42
N SER A 50 0.91 9.80 -16.69
CA SER A 50 -0.50 10.16 -16.92
C SER A 50 -1.11 10.78 -15.66
N SER A 51 -1.89 11.84 -15.83
CA SER A 51 -2.73 12.39 -14.76
C SER A 51 -3.82 11.41 -14.28
N LEU A 52 -4.16 10.41 -15.10
CA LEU A 52 -5.11 9.35 -14.76
C LEU A 52 -4.43 8.12 -14.13
N GLN A 53 -3.13 8.19 -13.87
CA GLN A 53 -2.39 7.09 -13.27
C GLN A 53 -2.90 6.80 -11.86
N LYS A 54 -3.30 5.55 -11.62
CA LYS A 54 -3.67 5.04 -10.31
C LYS A 54 -2.83 3.82 -9.92
N TYR A 55 -2.92 3.45 -8.67
CA TYR A 55 -2.28 2.31 -8.06
C TYR A 55 -3.31 1.46 -7.34
N ARG A 56 -3.10 0.14 -7.36
CA ARG A 56 -3.94 -0.83 -6.64
C ARG A 56 -3.09 -1.94 -6.07
N LEU A 57 -3.63 -2.62 -5.06
CA LEU A 57 -3.00 -3.81 -4.48
C LEU A 57 -3.05 -4.97 -5.47
N THR A 58 -1.93 -5.68 -5.58
CA THR A 58 -1.88 -6.98 -6.25
C THR A 58 -2.40 -8.08 -5.32
N PRO A 59 -2.65 -9.31 -5.80
CA PRO A 59 -2.95 -10.44 -4.93
C PRO A 59 -1.88 -10.66 -3.84
N LYS A 60 -0.60 -10.44 -4.19
CA LYS A 60 0.52 -10.52 -3.24
C LYS A 60 0.43 -9.42 -2.17
N GLY A 61 0.10 -8.20 -2.56
CA GLY A 61 -0.10 -7.09 -1.62
C GLY A 61 -1.23 -7.34 -0.62
N LYS A 62 -2.34 -7.93 -1.09
CA LYS A 62 -3.46 -8.33 -0.24
C LYS A 62 -3.06 -9.40 0.77
N ALA A 63 -2.38 -10.45 0.32
CA ALA A 63 -1.89 -11.51 1.20
C ALA A 63 -0.97 -11.00 2.33
N VAL A 64 -0.15 -9.97 2.06
CA VAL A 64 0.68 -9.35 3.11
C VAL A 64 -0.17 -8.65 4.17
N ILE A 65 -1.27 -7.99 3.78
CA ILE A 65 -2.20 -7.35 4.72
C ILE A 65 -2.91 -8.42 5.56
N ASP A 66 -3.39 -9.48 4.92
CA ASP A 66 -4.10 -10.57 5.58
C ASP A 66 -3.21 -11.31 6.58
N ALA A 67 -1.93 -11.54 6.21
CA ALA A 67 -0.94 -12.14 7.10
C ALA A 67 -0.68 -11.27 8.34
N GLN A 68 -0.54 -9.95 8.18
CA GLN A 68 -0.32 -9.03 9.31
C GLN A 68 -1.55 -8.92 10.24
N HIS A 69 -2.77 -9.12 9.73
CA HIS A 69 -3.97 -9.16 10.58
C HIS A 69 -4.10 -10.46 11.40
N THR A 70 -3.42 -11.53 10.97
CA THR A 70 -3.47 -12.82 11.69
C THR A 70 -2.61 -12.76 12.97
N ASP A 71 -1.49 -12.02 12.95
CA ASP A 71 -0.56 -11.90 14.09
C ASP A 71 -1.11 -11.03 15.26
N ASP A 72 -1.97 -10.05 14.99
CA ASP A 72 -2.54 -9.17 16.05
C ASP A 72 -3.63 -9.88 16.88
N THR A 73 -4.25 -10.95 16.35
CA THR A 73 -5.30 -11.69 17.07
C THR A 73 -4.72 -12.64 18.13
N GLU A 74 -3.49 -13.13 17.95
CA GLU A 74 -2.86 -14.08 18.90
C GLU A 74 -2.11 -13.40 20.06
N ARG A 75 -1.81 -12.09 19.96
CA ARG A 75 -1.09 -11.35 21.03
C ARG A 75 -1.97 -10.85 22.18
N GLY A 76 -3.30 -10.88 22.03
CA GLY A 76 -4.26 -10.45 23.05
C GLY A 76 -4.83 -11.56 23.93
N ALA A 77 -4.50 -12.83 23.67
CA ALA A 77 -5.14 -13.99 24.30
C ALA A 77 -4.33 -14.63 25.46
N ALA A 78 -3.29 -13.97 25.95
CA ALA A 78 -2.50 -14.43 27.10
C ALA A 78 -2.59 -13.44 28.26
N VAL A 79 -3.77 -13.30 28.85
CA VAL A 79 -3.95 -12.69 30.19
C VAL A 79 -5.01 -13.48 30.95
N ASP A 80 -4.69 -14.71 31.31
CA ASP A 80 -5.37 -15.45 32.38
C ASP A 80 -4.36 -16.44 32.99
N GLU A 81 -3.68 -15.98 34.05
CA GLU A 81 -3.32 -16.75 35.26
C GLU A 81 -2.93 -15.78 36.39
#